data_AF-A0A2E0K494-F1
#
_entry.id   AF-A0A2E0K494-F1
#
_cell.length_a   1.000
_cell.length_b   1.000
_cell.length_c   1.000
_cell.angle_alpha   90.00
_cell.angle_beta   90.00
_cell.angle_gamma   90.00
#
_symmetry.space_group_name_H-M   'P 1'
#
loop_
_entity.id
_entity.type
_entity.pdbx_description
1 polymer ?
#
loop_
_entity_poly.entity_id
_entity_poly.type
_entity_poly.pdbx_seq_one_letter_code
_entity_poly.pdbx_strand_id
1 'polypeptide(L)'
;MSPYWVMMGLIFFLTPIICWLFSRNHTESRVPLKRTFNEMWDKKYYLHVMGYLAIFIWKKVTDGLNEPIKTSTGHYTDWVHGLEGELVLWVQNTFQNVVFTDILNFHYLFIYLFLIYVTTIYYMYTGERDLTDKVTLNYLLIYALAVPYYLFFNVEVTSSYIPGMDALLYEDPWYGYFYASHDPLDNCVPSLHIAIPFGILALNWLHVREQGISIKEWKHYRYHQFILWNTVLFAFAILYLGIHWIIDIPLGIFIGGIGALFIHHIQPRLRNDFGATFKGFTKGKTGQHAVVEGIIVLLLFSVLLGSMAYQEDTMNERASMRLGPGDSNIDIIQELVPGQEAIFTLTNMDEDYPVEVLIIELENATLAMDKDDGGIVWSQISDQAISVGPGETHRFEAIDALDFWHLAVVHLNDSAEGEVSVQITVEYTGEDLVAKSLWMSLPSLWMTGWVIHRLVRLNMDGRNWIDSTPSHAWNTADESE
;
A
#
# COMPACT_ATOMS: atom_id res chain seq x y z
N MET A 1 -24.76 6.41 2.18
CA MET A 1 -23.97 6.66 0.95
C MET A 1 -22.56 6.16 1.22
N SER A 2 -21.98 5.35 0.33
CA SER A 2 -20.63 4.80 0.54
C SER A 2 -19.57 5.91 0.68
N PRO A 3 -18.57 5.75 1.57
CA PRO A 3 -17.51 6.74 1.77
C PRO A 3 -16.78 7.13 0.49
N TYR A 4 -16.51 6.14 -0.36
CA TYR A 4 -15.85 6.36 -1.64
C TYR A 4 -16.54 7.44 -2.49
N TRP A 5 -17.87 7.35 -2.66
CA TRP A 5 -18.61 8.29 -3.50
C TRP A 5 -18.64 9.71 -2.92
N VAL A 6 -18.70 9.82 -1.60
CA VAL A 6 -18.63 11.12 -0.90
C VAL A 6 -17.25 11.75 -1.10
N MET A 7 -16.18 10.98 -0.87
CA MET A 7 -14.80 11.45 -1.03
C MET A 7 -14.50 11.84 -2.47
N MET A 8 -14.90 11.00 -3.45
CA MET A 8 -14.72 11.32 -4.86
C MET A 8 -15.51 12.56 -5.27
N GLY A 9 -16.75 12.71 -4.81
CA GLY A 9 -17.56 13.91 -5.06
C GLY A 9 -16.88 15.19 -4.53
N LEU A 10 -16.35 15.13 -3.30
CA LEU A 10 -15.58 16.22 -2.71
C LEU A 10 -14.31 16.52 -3.51
N ILE A 11 -13.55 15.50 -3.92
CA ILE A 11 -12.34 15.64 -4.73
C ILE A 11 -12.67 16.35 -6.05
N PHE A 12 -13.70 15.90 -6.79
CA PHE A 12 -14.09 16.54 -8.05
C PHE A 12 -14.49 18.00 -7.86
N PHE A 13 -15.25 18.30 -6.80
CA PHE A 13 -15.66 19.66 -6.47
C PHE A 13 -14.47 20.57 -6.10
N LEU A 14 -13.53 20.05 -5.30
CA LEU A 14 -12.37 20.80 -4.80
C LEU A 14 -11.26 20.96 -5.85
N THR A 15 -11.16 20.04 -6.81
CA THR A 15 -10.14 20.04 -7.87
C THR A 15 -9.97 21.42 -8.55
N PRO A 16 -11.01 22.07 -9.12
CA PRO A 16 -10.84 23.37 -9.75
C PRO A 16 -10.38 24.46 -8.77
N ILE A 17 -10.84 24.41 -7.51
CA ILE A 17 -10.48 25.37 -6.47
C ILE A 17 -8.99 25.24 -6.12
N ILE A 18 -8.51 24.01 -5.94
CA ILE A 18 -7.12 23.70 -5.64
C ILE A 18 -6.21 24.07 -6.81
N CYS A 19 -6.57 23.65 -8.03
CA CYS A 19 -5.81 23.98 -9.23
C CYS A 19 -5.67 25.50 -9.38
N TRP A 20 -6.74 26.25 -9.14
CA TRP A 20 -6.69 27.70 -9.13
C TRP A 20 -5.81 28.25 -8.01
N LEU A 21 -5.98 27.77 -6.77
CA LEU A 21 -5.28 28.24 -5.56
C LEU A 21 -3.76 28.11 -5.71
N PHE A 22 -3.28 26.93 -6.10
CA PHE A 22 -1.85 26.64 -6.20
C PHE A 22 -1.18 27.24 -7.44
N SER A 23 -1.96 27.61 -8.45
CA SER A 23 -1.44 28.29 -9.66
C SER A 23 -1.58 29.82 -9.63
N ARG A 24 -2.01 30.42 -8.52
CA ARG A 24 -2.19 31.88 -8.39
C ARG A 24 -0.95 32.70 -8.72
N ASN A 25 0.23 32.15 -8.45
CA ASN A 25 1.50 32.85 -8.61
C ASN A 25 2.16 32.63 -9.99
N HIS A 26 1.58 31.78 -10.84
CA HIS A 26 2.11 31.43 -12.17
C HIS A 26 0.95 31.17 -13.16
N THR A 27 0.08 32.16 -13.29
CA THR A 27 -1.15 32.04 -14.09
C THR A 27 -0.89 31.81 -15.58
N GLU A 28 0.28 32.21 -16.06
CA GLU A 28 0.77 32.02 -17.43
C GLU A 28 1.03 30.56 -17.79
N SER A 29 1.24 29.68 -16.82
CA SER A 29 1.44 28.24 -17.07
C SER A 29 0.13 27.48 -17.25
N ARG A 30 -1.02 28.13 -17.01
CA ARG A 30 -2.34 27.46 -17.05
C ARG A 30 -2.72 27.13 -18.49
N VAL A 31 -3.16 25.90 -18.71
CA VAL A 31 -3.77 25.46 -19.96
C VAL A 31 -5.13 26.16 -20.13
N PRO A 32 -5.35 26.92 -21.23
CA PRO A 32 -6.63 27.54 -21.49
C PRO A 32 -7.72 26.47 -21.71
N LEU A 33 -8.91 26.66 -21.12
CA LEU A 33 -10.05 25.73 -21.25
C LEU A 33 -10.38 25.36 -22.71
N LYS A 34 -10.25 26.33 -23.63
CA LYS A 34 -10.51 26.11 -25.07
C LYS A 34 -9.49 25.17 -25.73
N ARG A 35 -8.33 24.93 -25.11
CA ARG A 35 -7.26 24.06 -25.61
C ARG A 35 -7.16 22.74 -24.87
N THR A 36 -7.90 22.54 -23.78
CA THR A 36 -7.80 21.34 -22.94
C THR A 36 -7.96 20.05 -23.74
N PHE A 37 -8.92 19.99 -24.68
CA PHE A 37 -9.12 18.80 -25.52
C PHE A 37 -7.90 18.53 -26.43
N ASN A 38 -7.38 19.57 -27.07
CA ASN A 38 -6.19 19.44 -27.92
C ASN A 38 -4.98 19.02 -27.10
N GLU A 39 -4.76 19.62 -25.92
CA GLU A 39 -3.69 19.21 -25.01
C GLU A 39 -3.81 17.74 -24.60
N MET A 40 -5.02 17.26 -24.26
CA MET A 40 -5.22 15.83 -23.94
C MET A 40 -4.81 14.91 -25.08
N TRP A 41 -5.10 15.29 -26.33
CA TRP A 41 -4.75 14.48 -27.49
C TRP A 41 -3.27 14.59 -27.86
N ASP A 42 -2.77 15.82 -28.00
CA ASP A 42 -1.40 16.14 -28.41
C ASP A 42 -0.37 15.63 -27.40
N LYS A 43 -0.70 15.71 -26.10
CA LYS A 43 0.11 15.16 -25.01
C LYS A 43 -0.25 13.73 -24.67
N LYS A 44 -1.15 13.07 -25.42
CA LYS A 44 -1.55 11.66 -25.25
C LYS A 44 -1.98 11.30 -23.82
N TYR A 45 -2.68 12.21 -23.14
CA TYR A 45 -3.17 11.97 -21.78
C TYR A 45 -4.22 10.87 -21.69
N TYR A 46 -4.80 10.42 -22.82
CA TYR A 46 -5.62 9.22 -22.87
C TYR A 46 -4.87 7.95 -22.41
N LEU A 47 -3.53 7.90 -22.53
CA LEU A 47 -2.72 6.80 -21.99
C LEU A 47 -2.71 6.80 -20.46
N HIS A 48 -2.88 7.96 -19.82
CA HIS A 48 -2.98 8.03 -18.36
C HIS A 48 -4.27 7.38 -17.84
N VAL A 49 -5.37 7.56 -18.56
CA VAL A 49 -6.65 6.90 -18.25
C VAL A 49 -6.50 5.37 -18.32
N MET A 50 -5.83 4.87 -19.36
CA MET A 50 -5.49 3.45 -19.46
C MET A 50 -4.59 2.99 -18.31
N GLY A 51 -3.63 3.83 -17.90
CA GLY A 51 -2.80 3.59 -16.72
C GLY A 51 -3.63 3.39 -15.46
N TYR A 52 -4.55 4.30 -15.15
CA TYR A 52 -5.44 4.17 -13.98
C TYR A 52 -6.32 2.90 -14.04
N LEU A 53 -6.83 2.53 -15.22
CA LEU A 53 -7.57 1.28 -15.40
C LEU A 53 -6.69 0.04 -15.15
N ALA A 54 -5.44 0.08 -15.62
CA ALA A 54 -4.49 -1.00 -15.36
C ALA A 54 -4.22 -1.15 -13.86
N ILE A 55 -4.15 -0.05 -13.11
CA ILE A 55 -3.97 -0.08 -11.64
C ILE A 55 -5.17 -0.73 -10.96
N PHE A 56 -6.39 -0.36 -11.34
CA PHE A 56 -7.60 -0.95 -10.78
C PHE A 56 -7.61 -2.48 -10.97
N ILE A 57 -7.27 -2.95 -12.18
CA ILE A 57 -7.20 -4.39 -12.47
C ILE A 57 -6.06 -5.04 -11.67
N TRP A 58 -4.89 -4.41 -11.63
CA TRP A 58 -3.71 -4.94 -10.94
C TRP A 58 -3.96 -5.08 -9.44
N LYS A 59 -4.51 -4.04 -8.79
CA LYS A 59 -4.93 -4.06 -7.38
C LYS A 59 -5.91 -5.21 -7.14
N LYS A 60 -6.99 -5.29 -7.93
CA LYS A 60 -8.00 -6.35 -7.78
C LYS A 60 -7.40 -7.76 -7.87
N VAL A 61 -6.43 -7.97 -8.77
CA VAL A 61 -5.74 -9.26 -8.90
C VAL A 61 -4.85 -9.53 -7.69
N THR A 62 -4.10 -8.54 -7.21
CA THR A 62 -3.22 -8.70 -6.04
C THR A 62 -4.01 -8.96 -4.76
N ASP A 63 -5.08 -8.21 -4.50
CA ASP A 63 -5.90 -8.36 -3.29
C ASP A 63 -6.51 -9.77 -3.21
N GLY A 64 -7.02 -10.29 -4.34
CA GLY A 64 -7.56 -11.64 -4.43
C GLY A 64 -6.50 -12.75 -4.42
N LEU A 65 -5.21 -12.41 -4.36
CA LEU A 65 -4.11 -13.35 -4.10
C LEU A 65 -3.65 -13.32 -2.65
N ASN A 66 -3.86 -12.21 -1.93
CA ASN A 66 -3.23 -11.96 -0.63
C ASN A 66 -3.70 -12.96 0.45
N GLU A 67 -5.00 -13.02 0.72
CA GLU A 67 -5.56 -13.91 1.75
C GLU A 67 -5.41 -15.41 1.41
N PRO A 68 -5.69 -15.86 0.18
CA PRO A 68 -5.64 -17.29 -0.12
C PRO A 68 -4.26 -17.94 -0.01
N ILE A 69 -3.17 -17.18 -0.11
CA ILE A 69 -1.81 -17.74 -0.01
C ILE A 69 -1.26 -17.75 1.43
N LYS A 70 -1.95 -17.12 2.39
CA LYS A 70 -1.46 -17.01 3.78
C LYS A 70 -1.21 -18.35 4.45
N THR A 71 -2.01 -19.36 4.10
CA THR A 71 -1.81 -20.75 4.54
C THR A 71 -0.45 -21.33 4.14
N SER A 72 0.25 -20.69 3.20
CA SER A 72 1.58 -21.08 2.72
C SER A 72 2.67 -20.05 3.01
N THR A 73 2.30 -18.82 3.40
CA THR A 73 3.26 -17.72 3.56
C THR A 73 3.39 -17.21 4.99
N GLY A 74 2.49 -17.48 5.94
CA GLY A 74 2.62 -16.98 7.32
C GLY A 74 2.62 -15.45 7.40
N HIS A 75 3.39 -14.86 8.33
CA HIS A 75 3.64 -13.41 8.48
C HIS A 75 4.91 -13.12 9.30
N TYR A 76 5.40 -11.86 9.29
CA TYR A 76 6.58 -11.39 10.04
C TYR A 76 6.27 -10.43 11.21
N THR A 77 5.02 -10.36 11.65
CA THR A 77 4.59 -9.44 12.71
C THR A 77 5.38 -9.60 14.01
N ASP A 78 5.70 -10.83 14.41
CA ASP A 78 6.48 -11.14 15.60
C ASP A 78 7.90 -10.54 15.55
N TRP A 79 8.52 -10.52 14.36
CA TRP A 79 9.84 -9.91 14.16
C TRP A 79 9.78 -8.38 14.27
N VAL A 80 8.75 -7.76 13.69
CA VAL A 80 8.56 -6.31 13.76
C VAL A 80 8.24 -5.89 15.19
N HIS A 81 7.30 -6.58 15.84
CA HIS A 81 6.99 -6.37 17.26
C HIS A 81 8.20 -6.60 18.16
N GLY A 82 9.02 -7.63 17.90
CA GLY A 82 10.26 -7.86 18.66
C GLY A 82 11.29 -6.72 18.53
N LEU A 83 11.25 -5.96 17.43
CA LEU A 83 12.11 -4.82 17.16
C LEU A 83 11.60 -3.52 17.77
N GLU A 84 10.29 -3.26 17.67
CA GLU A 84 9.66 -2.00 18.05
C GLU A 84 8.97 -2.03 19.42
N GLY A 85 8.56 -3.21 19.88
CA GLY A 85 7.69 -3.39 21.04
C GLY A 85 6.38 -2.61 20.90
N GLU A 86 5.99 -1.93 21.98
CA GLU A 86 4.74 -1.19 22.10
C GLU A 86 4.89 0.31 21.78
N LEU A 87 5.94 0.70 21.05
CA LEU A 87 6.21 2.13 20.75
C LEU A 87 5.03 2.81 20.04
N VAL A 88 4.31 2.07 19.18
CA VAL A 88 3.15 2.61 18.46
C VAL A 88 1.98 2.84 19.42
N LEU A 89 1.72 1.91 20.34
CA LEU A 89 0.72 2.07 21.40
C LEU A 89 1.02 3.29 22.28
N TRP A 90 2.30 3.53 22.61
CA TRP A 90 2.69 4.75 23.33
C TRP A 90 2.35 6.03 22.56
N VAL A 91 2.55 6.04 21.23
CA VAL A 91 2.16 7.18 20.38
C VAL A 91 0.64 7.37 20.44
N GLN A 92 -0.14 6.32 20.24
CA GLN A 92 -1.60 6.38 20.28
C GLN A 92 -2.08 6.93 21.65
N ASN A 93 -1.71 6.28 22.75
CA ASN A 93 -2.09 6.68 24.11
C ASN A 93 -1.71 8.12 24.48
N THR A 94 -0.61 8.64 23.92
CA THR A 94 -0.15 10.01 24.21
C THR A 94 -1.02 11.07 23.53
N PHE A 95 -1.53 10.78 22.33
CA PHE A 95 -2.18 11.78 21.47
C PHE A 95 -3.68 11.55 21.26
N GLN A 96 -4.22 10.40 21.67
CA GLN A 96 -5.59 9.98 21.37
C GLN A 96 -6.63 11.01 21.81
N ASN A 97 -7.47 11.40 20.87
CA ASN A 97 -8.57 12.33 21.07
C ASN A 97 -9.63 12.12 19.99
N VAL A 98 -10.89 11.98 20.38
CA VAL A 98 -12.02 11.69 19.48
C VAL A 98 -12.08 12.65 18.27
N VAL A 99 -11.96 13.96 18.50
CA VAL A 99 -12.02 14.96 17.41
C VAL A 99 -10.80 14.82 16.49
N PHE A 100 -9.64 14.50 17.05
CA PHE A 100 -8.44 14.31 16.27
C PHE A 100 -8.49 13.02 15.45
N THR A 101 -9.05 11.94 16.01
CA THR A 101 -9.33 10.69 15.30
C THR A 101 -10.23 10.93 14.09
N ASP A 102 -11.35 11.65 14.23
CA ASP A 102 -12.24 11.98 13.11
C ASP A 102 -11.49 12.76 11.99
N ILE A 103 -10.64 13.73 12.38
CA ILE A 103 -9.83 14.50 11.42
C ILE A 103 -8.81 13.60 10.71
N LEU A 104 -8.17 12.69 11.43
CA LEU A 104 -7.15 11.79 10.86
C LEU A 104 -7.76 10.69 10.00
N ASN A 105 -8.93 10.15 10.35
CA ASN A 105 -9.68 9.22 9.49
C ASN A 105 -10.10 9.91 8.19
N PHE A 106 -10.62 11.14 8.27
CA PHE A 106 -10.88 11.93 7.08
C PHE A 106 -9.60 12.18 6.27
N HIS A 107 -8.52 12.64 6.91
CA HIS A 107 -7.23 12.91 6.25
C HIS A 107 -6.72 11.67 5.52
N TYR A 108 -6.69 10.53 6.22
CA TYR A 108 -6.14 9.28 5.74
C TYR A 108 -6.85 8.82 4.47
N LEU A 109 -8.18 8.79 4.47
CA LEU A 109 -8.97 8.42 3.29
C LEU A 109 -8.90 9.50 2.18
N PHE A 110 -9.25 10.74 2.53
CA PHE A 110 -9.49 11.80 1.56
C PHE A 110 -8.20 12.27 0.89
N ILE A 111 -7.15 12.54 1.68
CA ILE A 111 -5.91 13.10 1.14
C ILE A 111 -5.18 12.07 0.28
N TYR A 112 -5.30 10.77 0.57
CA TYR A 112 -4.66 9.74 -0.23
C TYR A 112 -5.22 9.72 -1.66
N LEU A 113 -6.55 9.62 -1.79
CA LEU A 113 -7.25 9.70 -3.08
C LEU A 113 -7.02 11.05 -3.77
N PHE A 114 -7.03 12.13 -2.99
CA PHE A 114 -6.76 13.48 -3.47
C PHE A 114 -5.37 13.60 -4.09
N LEU A 115 -4.31 13.13 -3.43
CA LEU A 115 -2.94 13.27 -3.92
C LEU A 115 -2.73 12.51 -5.24
N ILE A 116 -3.37 11.36 -5.41
CA ILE A 116 -3.29 10.56 -6.64
C ILE A 116 -4.01 11.26 -7.80
N TYR A 117 -5.24 11.73 -7.58
CA TYR A 117 -6.06 12.30 -8.64
C TYR A 117 -5.71 13.78 -8.91
N VAL A 118 -5.76 14.62 -7.88
CA VAL A 118 -5.63 16.08 -8.01
C VAL A 118 -4.23 16.48 -8.44
N THR A 119 -3.18 15.76 -8.02
CA THR A 119 -1.81 16.06 -8.48
C THR A 119 -1.66 15.87 -9.98
N THR A 120 -2.20 14.78 -10.54
CA THR A 120 -2.17 14.52 -11.98
C THR A 120 -2.94 15.60 -12.74
N ILE A 121 -4.14 15.95 -12.27
CA ILE A 121 -4.94 17.02 -12.89
C ILE A 121 -4.27 18.38 -12.76
N TYR A 122 -3.64 18.67 -11.63
CA TYR A 122 -2.93 19.92 -11.37
C TYR A 122 -1.77 20.10 -12.36
N TYR A 123 -0.92 19.09 -12.53
CA TYR A 123 0.19 19.16 -13.48
C TYR A 123 -0.28 19.21 -14.93
N MET A 124 -1.36 18.50 -15.27
CA MET A 124 -2.01 18.64 -16.56
C MET A 124 -2.51 20.08 -16.78
N TYR A 125 -3.16 20.66 -15.77
CA TYR A 125 -3.68 22.02 -15.81
C TYR A 125 -2.58 23.09 -15.92
N THR A 126 -1.40 22.86 -15.35
CA THR A 126 -0.26 23.79 -15.40
C THR A 126 0.71 23.52 -16.56
N GLY A 127 0.33 22.66 -17.51
CA GLY A 127 1.10 22.36 -18.72
C GLY A 127 2.34 21.50 -18.49
N GLU A 128 2.47 20.85 -17.33
CA GLU A 128 3.61 20.03 -16.95
C GLU A 128 3.48 18.60 -17.48
N ARG A 129 3.76 18.42 -18.78
CA ARG A 129 3.64 17.11 -19.47
C ARG A 129 4.40 16.00 -18.72
N ASP A 130 5.70 16.22 -18.47
CA ASP A 130 6.56 15.16 -17.97
C ASP A 130 6.23 14.79 -16.52
N LEU A 131 5.84 15.76 -15.68
CA LEU A 131 5.39 15.49 -14.32
C LEU A 131 4.03 14.80 -14.29
N THR A 132 3.13 15.13 -15.22
CA THR A 132 1.84 14.42 -15.36
C THR A 132 2.08 12.93 -15.65
N ASP A 133 3.02 12.62 -16.55
CA ASP A 133 3.41 11.24 -16.84
C ASP A 133 4.01 10.55 -15.62
N LYS A 134 4.98 11.22 -14.98
CA LYS A 134 5.71 10.68 -13.83
C LYS A 134 4.78 10.37 -12.67
N VAL A 135 3.84 11.26 -12.34
CA VAL A 135 2.87 11.03 -11.25
C VAL A 135 1.86 9.93 -11.60
N THR A 136 1.41 9.86 -12.86
CA THR A 136 0.51 8.77 -13.26
C THR A 136 1.21 7.41 -13.12
N LEU A 137 2.46 7.31 -13.56
CA LEU A 137 3.28 6.12 -13.42
C LEU A 137 3.64 5.82 -11.96
N ASN A 138 3.74 6.85 -11.11
CA ASN A 138 4.06 6.72 -9.69
C ASN A 138 3.10 5.76 -8.98
N TYR A 139 1.80 5.95 -9.16
CA TYR A 139 0.82 5.09 -8.50
C TYR A 139 0.90 3.64 -8.99
N LEU A 140 0.99 3.44 -10.31
CA LEU A 140 1.05 2.11 -10.91
C LEU A 140 2.30 1.33 -10.50
N LEU A 141 3.47 1.94 -10.63
CA LEU A 141 4.74 1.23 -10.49
C LEU A 141 5.16 1.07 -9.04
N ILE A 142 4.80 2.00 -8.15
CA ILE A 142 5.02 1.83 -6.71
C ILE A 142 4.12 0.72 -6.16
N TYR A 143 2.85 0.66 -6.59
CA TYR A 143 1.99 -0.47 -6.19
C TYR A 143 2.57 -1.79 -6.70
N ALA A 144 2.99 -1.85 -7.97
CA ALA A 144 3.65 -3.04 -8.51
C ALA A 144 4.95 -3.42 -7.77
N LEU A 145 5.71 -2.43 -7.24
CA LEU A 145 6.89 -2.69 -6.40
C LEU A 145 6.53 -3.28 -5.04
N ALA A 146 5.38 -2.90 -4.45
CA ALA A 146 4.93 -3.35 -3.13
C ALA A 146 4.43 -4.81 -3.13
N VAL A 147 3.96 -5.33 -4.27
CA VAL A 147 3.37 -6.69 -4.41
C VAL A 147 4.14 -7.80 -3.67
N PRO A 148 5.45 -8.04 -3.91
CA PRO A 148 6.15 -9.12 -3.22
C PRO A 148 6.20 -8.96 -1.70
N TYR A 149 6.15 -7.73 -1.20
CA TYR A 149 6.17 -7.48 0.23
C TYR A 149 4.82 -7.82 0.85
N TYR A 150 3.72 -7.43 0.20
CA TYR A 150 2.38 -7.79 0.66
C TYR A 150 2.09 -9.28 0.57
N LEU A 151 2.58 -9.95 -0.48
CA LEU A 151 2.30 -11.37 -0.67
C LEU A 151 3.23 -12.32 0.13
N PHE A 152 4.44 -11.89 0.48
CA PHE A 152 5.45 -12.80 1.06
C PHE A 152 6.18 -12.25 2.29
N PHE A 153 6.01 -10.97 2.61
CA PHE A 153 6.57 -10.32 3.80
C PHE A 153 5.46 -9.56 4.54
N ASN A 154 4.28 -10.17 4.63
CA ASN A 154 3.11 -9.58 5.25
C ASN A 154 3.31 -9.40 6.76
N VAL A 155 2.66 -8.36 7.28
CA VAL A 155 2.76 -7.92 8.66
C VAL A 155 1.40 -7.39 9.07
N GLU A 156 0.84 -8.00 10.11
CA GLU A 156 -0.46 -7.63 10.69
C GLU A 156 -0.44 -6.19 11.23
N VAL A 157 -1.61 -5.55 11.20
CA VAL A 157 -1.81 -4.21 11.78
C VAL A 157 -1.46 -4.20 13.27
N THR A 158 -1.03 -3.04 13.76
CA THR A 158 -0.63 -2.90 15.17
C THR A 158 -1.79 -3.13 16.13
N SER A 159 -3.02 -2.73 15.76
CA SER A 159 -4.23 -2.96 16.56
C SER A 159 -4.62 -4.44 16.74
N SER A 160 -4.23 -5.35 15.83
CA SER A 160 -4.51 -6.79 16.01
C SER A 160 -3.43 -7.50 16.83
N TYR A 161 -2.24 -6.91 17.00
CA TYR A 161 -1.07 -7.58 17.55
C TYR A 161 -0.52 -6.96 18.84
N ILE A 162 -0.80 -5.69 19.11
CA ILE A 162 -0.42 -5.01 20.36
C ILE A 162 -1.64 -4.98 21.28
N PRO A 163 -1.66 -5.75 22.39
CA PRO A 163 -2.75 -5.73 23.36
C PRO A 163 -3.05 -4.32 23.89
N GLY A 164 -4.33 -3.99 24.00
CA GLY A 164 -4.81 -2.67 24.44
C GLY A 164 -4.61 -1.53 23.44
N MET A 165 -4.28 -1.82 22.17
CA MET A 165 -4.21 -0.83 21.10
C MET A 165 -5.54 -0.74 20.36
N ASP A 166 -6.10 0.47 20.30
CA ASP A 166 -7.39 0.70 19.64
C ASP A 166 -7.25 0.71 18.11
N ALA A 167 -8.20 0.07 17.45
CA ALA A 167 -8.30 -0.01 16.00
C ALA A 167 -9.03 1.23 15.42
N LEU A 168 -8.56 2.43 15.76
CA LEU A 168 -9.25 3.74 15.55
C LEU A 168 -9.72 4.00 14.10
N LEU A 169 -9.13 3.35 13.09
CA LEU A 169 -9.57 3.45 11.70
C LEU A 169 -10.92 2.76 11.46
N TYR A 170 -11.22 1.72 12.23
CA TYR A 170 -12.34 0.79 12.01
C TYR A 170 -13.52 1.03 12.96
N GLU A 171 -13.36 1.86 13.98
CA GLU A 171 -14.37 2.07 15.03
C GLU A 171 -15.66 2.73 14.50
N ASP A 172 -15.51 3.68 13.58
CA ASP A 172 -16.66 4.34 12.96
C ASP A 172 -17.27 3.42 11.90
N PRO A 173 -18.58 3.07 12.00
CA PRO A 173 -19.22 2.12 11.08
C PRO A 173 -19.06 2.48 9.60
N TRP A 174 -19.02 3.77 9.28
CA TRP A 174 -18.91 4.25 7.91
C TRP A 174 -17.51 3.99 7.34
N TYR A 175 -16.47 4.23 8.14
CA TYR A 175 -15.09 3.93 7.77
C TYR A 175 -14.80 2.43 7.85
N GLY A 176 -15.22 1.75 8.92
CA GLY A 176 -15.06 0.32 9.14
C GLY A 176 -15.59 -0.52 7.97
N TYR A 177 -16.80 -0.23 7.49
CA TYR A 177 -17.33 -0.90 6.29
C TYR A 177 -16.46 -0.69 5.05
N PHE A 178 -15.95 0.52 4.83
CA PHE A 178 -15.13 0.80 3.65
C PHE A 178 -13.78 0.11 3.71
N TYR A 179 -13.07 0.20 4.83
CA TYR A 179 -11.75 -0.43 4.95
C TYR A 179 -11.84 -1.95 4.95
N ALA A 180 -12.78 -2.52 5.70
CA ALA A 180 -12.95 -3.96 5.76
C ALA A 180 -13.34 -4.60 4.41
N SER A 181 -13.84 -3.82 3.45
CA SER A 181 -14.17 -4.28 2.09
C SER A 181 -13.13 -3.93 1.02
N HIS A 182 -12.05 -3.22 1.38
CA HIS A 182 -11.08 -2.69 0.41
C HIS A 182 -9.62 -2.96 0.77
N ASP A 183 -9.33 -3.29 2.04
CA ASP A 183 -7.98 -3.46 2.56
C ASP A 183 -7.89 -4.68 3.49
N PRO A 184 -6.98 -5.63 3.25
CA PRO A 184 -6.68 -6.68 4.22
C PRO A 184 -5.92 -6.10 5.43
N LEU A 185 -6.02 -6.74 6.59
CA LEU A 185 -5.44 -6.25 7.85
C LEU A 185 -3.94 -6.57 8.02
N ASP A 186 -3.25 -7.00 6.96
CA ASP A 186 -1.89 -7.54 7.06
C ASP A 186 -0.90 -7.03 6.01
N ASN A 187 -1.27 -6.00 5.25
CA ASN A 187 -0.44 -5.39 4.21
C ASN A 187 0.32 -4.14 4.71
N CYS A 188 0.72 -4.13 5.99
CA CYS A 188 1.33 -2.96 6.61
C CYS A 188 2.70 -2.61 6.01
N VAL A 189 3.54 -3.62 5.80
CA VAL A 189 4.92 -3.43 5.31
C VAL A 189 4.97 -3.61 3.79
N PRO A 190 5.42 -2.62 3.02
CA PRO A 190 5.69 -1.22 3.36
C PRO A 190 4.44 -0.34 3.22
N SER A 191 4.41 0.83 3.90
CA SER A 191 3.25 1.72 3.81
C SER A 191 3.17 2.45 2.46
N LEU A 192 2.15 2.14 1.65
CA LEU A 192 1.86 2.86 0.41
C LEU A 192 1.40 4.31 0.64
N HIS A 193 0.81 4.59 1.81
CA HIS A 193 0.45 5.95 2.24
C HIS A 193 1.70 6.83 2.45
N ILE A 194 2.88 6.22 2.60
CA ILE A 194 4.17 6.90 2.60
C ILE A 194 4.83 6.82 1.22
N ALA A 195 4.87 5.63 0.62
CA ALA A 195 5.60 5.38 -0.63
C ALA A 195 5.11 6.26 -1.79
N ILE A 196 3.78 6.40 -1.95
CA ILE A 196 3.21 7.16 -3.08
C ILE A 196 3.47 8.66 -2.93
N PRO A 197 3.10 9.34 -1.81
CA PRO A 197 3.42 10.76 -1.64
C PRO A 197 4.92 11.04 -1.67
N PHE A 198 5.74 10.19 -1.04
CA PHE A 198 7.20 10.32 -1.12
C PHE A 198 7.71 10.16 -2.55
N GLY A 199 7.18 9.21 -3.32
CA GLY A 199 7.50 9.03 -4.73
C GLY A 199 7.22 10.29 -5.55
N ILE A 200 6.09 10.98 -5.31
CA ILE A 200 5.78 12.27 -5.94
C ILE A 200 6.81 13.34 -5.54
N LEU A 201 7.16 13.43 -4.25
CA LEU A 201 8.17 14.37 -3.76
C LEU A 201 9.54 14.12 -4.40
N ALA A 202 9.96 12.87 -4.48
CA ALA A 202 11.20 12.45 -5.10
C ALA A 202 11.21 12.73 -6.61
N LEU A 203 10.13 12.43 -7.32
CA LEU A 203 9.98 12.75 -8.75
C LEU A 203 10.04 14.24 -9.03
N ASN A 204 9.35 15.05 -8.21
CA ASN A 204 9.41 16.51 -8.29
C ASN A 204 10.86 16.99 -8.09
N TRP A 205 11.54 16.48 -7.06
CA TRP A 205 12.93 16.84 -6.78
C TRP A 205 13.86 16.45 -7.92
N LEU A 206 13.78 15.21 -8.41
CA LEU A 206 14.58 14.70 -9.53
C LEU A 206 14.39 15.54 -10.79
N HIS A 207 13.14 15.80 -11.16
CA HIS A 207 12.82 16.57 -12.35
C HIS A 207 13.36 18.01 -12.29
N VAL A 208 13.22 18.68 -11.15
CA VAL A 208 13.66 20.06 -10.98
C VAL A 208 15.19 20.15 -10.91
N ARG A 209 15.84 19.18 -10.25
CA ARG A 209 17.30 19.12 -10.15
C ARG A 209 17.96 18.84 -11.49
N GLU A 210 17.37 17.97 -12.32
CA GLU A 210 17.87 17.70 -13.67
C GLU A 210 17.81 18.95 -14.56
N GLN A 211 16.82 19.83 -14.35
CA GLN A 211 16.72 21.13 -15.03
C GLN A 211 17.70 22.19 -14.48
N GLY A 212 18.51 21.87 -13.46
CA GLY A 212 19.46 22.80 -12.83
C GLY A 212 18.80 23.85 -11.93
N ILE A 213 17.51 23.68 -11.59
CA ILE A 213 16.73 24.61 -10.77
C ILE A 213 16.76 24.14 -9.31
N SER A 214 16.73 25.07 -8.36
CA SER A 214 16.54 24.72 -6.95
C SER A 214 15.04 24.53 -6.63
N ILE A 215 14.71 23.61 -5.72
CA ILE A 215 13.30 23.33 -5.40
C ILE A 215 12.56 24.57 -4.86
N LYS A 216 13.28 25.50 -4.21
CA LYS A 216 12.73 26.74 -3.65
C LYS A 216 12.37 27.76 -4.72
N GLU A 217 13.05 27.73 -5.86
CA GLU A 217 12.81 28.62 -7.00
C GLU A 217 11.78 28.03 -7.97
N TRP A 218 11.41 26.76 -7.79
CA TRP A 218 10.44 26.10 -8.64
C TRP A 218 9.05 26.70 -8.47
N LYS A 219 8.39 27.00 -9.60
CA LYS A 219 7.05 27.63 -9.61
C LYS A 219 6.00 26.84 -8.81
N HIS A 220 6.13 25.51 -8.71
CA HIS A 220 5.21 24.65 -7.96
C HIS A 220 5.64 24.35 -6.53
N TYR A 221 6.61 25.09 -5.98
CA TYR A 221 7.16 24.88 -4.63
C TYR A 221 6.07 24.80 -3.55
N ARG A 222 5.03 25.64 -3.60
CA ARG A 222 3.92 25.63 -2.62
C ARG A 222 3.12 24.33 -2.66
N TYR A 223 2.92 23.77 -3.85
CA TYR A 223 2.24 22.49 -4.01
C TYR A 223 3.12 21.33 -3.53
N HIS A 224 4.42 21.39 -3.81
CA HIS A 224 5.39 20.44 -3.26
C HIS A 224 5.43 20.46 -1.72
N GLN A 225 5.40 21.64 -1.10
CA GLN A 225 5.31 21.77 0.36
C GLN A 225 3.99 21.21 0.91
N PHE A 226 2.88 21.43 0.20
CA PHE A 226 1.59 20.84 0.59
C PHE A 226 1.67 19.31 0.61
N ILE A 227 2.27 18.68 -0.40
CA ILE A 227 2.48 17.23 -0.41
C ILE A 227 3.36 16.83 0.77
N LEU A 228 4.49 17.52 1.00
CA LEU A 228 5.43 17.22 2.07
C LEU A 228 4.76 17.21 3.45
N TRP A 229 4.01 18.25 3.79
CA TRP A 229 3.31 18.32 5.07
C TRP A 229 2.25 17.24 5.23
N ASN A 230 1.55 16.89 4.14
CA ASN A 230 0.62 15.76 4.16
C ASN A 230 1.34 14.42 4.32
N THR A 231 2.52 14.22 3.72
CA THR A 231 3.34 13.02 3.93
C THR A 231 3.81 12.89 5.38
N VAL A 232 4.21 13.99 6.01
CA VAL A 232 4.54 14.00 7.45
C VAL A 232 3.30 13.68 8.29
N LEU A 233 2.15 14.23 7.93
CA LEU A 233 0.89 13.93 8.63
C LEU A 233 0.47 12.48 8.43
N PHE A 234 0.65 11.88 7.25
CA PHE A 234 0.44 10.45 7.03
C PHE A 234 1.32 9.60 7.94
N ALA A 235 2.61 9.92 8.04
CA ALA A 235 3.54 9.18 8.91
C ALA A 235 3.09 9.19 10.37
N PHE A 236 2.48 10.28 10.83
CA PHE A 236 1.86 10.33 12.14
C PHE A 236 0.52 9.57 12.20
N ALA A 237 -0.37 9.81 11.22
CA ALA A 237 -1.72 9.27 11.18
C ALA A 237 -1.72 7.74 11.18
N ILE A 238 -0.85 7.10 10.42
CA ILE A 238 -0.81 5.63 10.33
C ILE A 238 -0.42 4.95 11.66
N LEU A 239 0.45 5.60 12.45
CA LEU A 239 0.84 5.12 13.77
C LEU A 239 -0.27 5.39 14.79
N TYR A 240 -0.83 6.60 14.76
CA TYR A 240 -1.93 7.01 15.63
C TYR A 240 -3.16 6.12 15.45
N LEU A 241 -3.52 5.79 14.21
CA LEU A 241 -4.74 5.04 13.88
C LEU A 241 -4.65 3.53 14.14
N GLY A 242 -3.49 3.01 14.55
CA GLY A 242 -3.32 1.60 14.89
C GLY A 242 -3.26 0.65 13.71
N ILE A 243 -2.72 1.11 12.58
CA ILE A 243 -2.72 0.37 11.32
C ILE A 243 -1.33 0.13 10.71
N HIS A 244 -0.28 0.65 11.33
CA HIS A 244 1.09 0.51 10.81
C HIS A 244 2.12 0.53 11.94
N TRP A 245 3.26 -0.08 11.66
CA TRP A 245 4.48 -0.05 12.47
C TRP A 245 5.39 1.09 12.04
N ILE A 246 6.36 1.46 12.89
CA ILE A 246 7.31 2.55 12.59
C ILE A 246 8.18 2.21 11.38
N ILE A 247 8.59 0.94 11.24
CA ILE A 247 9.42 0.42 10.14
C ILE A 247 8.75 0.56 8.77
N ASP A 248 7.42 0.65 8.74
CA ASP A 248 6.64 0.79 7.51
C ASP A 248 6.94 2.13 6.81
N ILE A 249 7.32 3.15 7.59
CA ILE A 249 7.67 4.49 7.09
C ILE A 249 8.98 4.47 6.30
N PRO A 250 10.16 4.07 6.85
CA PRO A 250 11.39 4.02 6.09
C PRO A 250 11.33 3.01 4.93
N LEU A 251 10.63 1.88 5.09
CA LEU A 251 10.44 0.93 3.98
C LEU A 251 9.53 1.51 2.88
N GLY A 252 8.49 2.24 3.25
CA GLY A 252 7.66 3.02 2.32
C GLY A 252 8.48 4.06 1.55
N ILE A 253 9.33 4.83 2.24
CA ILE A 253 10.26 5.78 1.63
C ILE A 253 11.21 5.07 0.65
N PHE A 254 11.74 3.90 1.04
CA PHE A 254 12.64 3.11 0.19
C PHE A 254 11.95 2.66 -1.11
N ILE A 255 10.76 2.07 -1.02
CA ILE A 255 9.99 1.65 -2.21
C ILE A 255 9.59 2.85 -3.07
N GLY A 256 9.14 3.94 -2.45
CA GLY A 256 8.84 5.18 -3.17
C GLY A 256 10.06 5.75 -3.89
N GLY A 257 11.25 5.65 -3.30
CA GLY A 257 12.52 6.05 -3.90
C GLY A 257 12.91 5.19 -5.11
N ILE A 258 12.82 3.86 -5.01
CA ILE A 258 13.06 2.95 -6.14
C ILE A 258 12.07 3.25 -7.28
N GLY A 259 10.78 3.40 -6.95
CA GLY A 259 9.75 3.75 -7.93
C GLY A 259 10.05 5.07 -8.63
N ALA A 260 10.36 6.13 -7.87
CA ALA A 260 10.71 7.43 -8.42
C ALA A 260 11.93 7.37 -9.34
N LEU A 261 12.98 6.64 -8.95
CA LEU A 261 14.17 6.42 -9.78
C LEU A 261 13.83 5.67 -11.07
N PHE A 262 13.08 4.57 -10.98
CA PHE A 262 12.67 3.79 -12.14
C PHE A 262 11.89 4.65 -13.14
N ILE A 263 10.87 5.33 -12.64
CA ILE A 263 10.00 6.22 -13.42
C ILE A 263 10.78 7.35 -14.06
N HIS A 264 11.64 8.02 -13.28
CA HIS A 264 12.41 9.16 -13.75
C HIS A 264 13.29 8.79 -14.96
N HIS A 265 13.93 7.63 -14.93
CA HIS A 265 14.84 7.18 -15.98
C HIS A 265 14.13 6.49 -17.17
N ILE A 266 12.92 5.94 -16.98
CA ILE A 266 12.18 5.26 -18.05
C ILE A 266 11.21 6.18 -18.80
N GLN A 267 10.62 7.18 -18.13
CA GLN A 267 9.61 8.06 -18.71
C GLN A 267 10.06 8.76 -20.00
N PRO A 268 11.29 9.29 -20.13
CA PRO A 268 11.73 9.93 -21.38
C PRO A 268 11.77 8.97 -22.58
N ARG A 269 12.00 7.66 -22.34
CA ARG A 269 11.92 6.63 -23.38
C ARG A 269 10.49 6.33 -23.78
N LEU A 270 9.58 6.21 -22.80
CA LEU A 270 8.16 5.96 -23.06
C LEU A 270 7.53 7.09 -23.88
N ARG A 271 8.00 8.32 -23.70
CA ARG A 271 7.55 9.48 -24.47
C ARG A 271 8.17 9.64 -25.86
N ASN A 272 9.12 8.78 -26.22
CA ASN A 272 9.88 8.84 -27.46
C ASN A 272 10.65 10.16 -27.67
N ASP A 273 10.97 10.89 -26.60
CA ASP A 273 11.70 12.15 -26.70
C ASP A 273 13.13 11.94 -27.25
N PHE A 274 13.65 10.71 -27.14
CA PHE A 274 14.97 10.29 -27.65
C PHE A 274 14.89 9.29 -28.83
N GLY A 275 13.77 9.28 -29.56
CA GLY A 275 13.46 8.32 -30.63
C GLY A 275 12.52 7.20 -30.19
N ALA A 276 12.30 6.17 -31.03
CA ALA A 276 11.41 5.06 -30.69
C ALA A 276 11.78 4.39 -29.35
N THR A 277 10.80 3.87 -28.61
CA THR A 277 10.98 3.32 -27.25
C THR A 277 12.11 2.29 -27.16
N PHE A 278 12.27 1.46 -28.20
CA PHE A 278 13.31 0.42 -28.29
C PHE A 278 14.58 0.86 -29.05
N LYS A 279 14.74 2.16 -29.35
CA LYS A 279 15.94 2.67 -30.01
C LYS A 279 17.16 2.40 -29.12
N GLY A 280 18.24 1.89 -29.73
CA GLY A 280 19.48 1.54 -29.02
C GLY A 280 19.49 0.15 -28.38
N PHE A 281 18.42 -0.64 -28.51
CA PHE A 281 18.40 -2.05 -28.14
C PHE A 281 19.21 -2.84 -29.19
N THR A 282 20.46 -3.18 -28.85
CA THR A 282 21.31 -4.08 -29.65
C THR A 282 21.35 -5.45 -28.97
N LYS A 283 21.59 -6.53 -29.73
CA LYS A 283 21.71 -7.89 -29.15
C LYS A 283 22.70 -7.95 -27.99
N GLY A 284 23.83 -7.24 -28.11
CA GLY A 284 24.85 -7.17 -27.06
C GLY A 284 24.36 -6.43 -25.80
N LYS A 285 23.77 -5.23 -25.95
CA LYS A 285 23.24 -4.46 -24.81
C LYS A 285 22.08 -5.20 -24.13
N THR A 286 21.14 -5.75 -24.90
CA THR A 286 20.03 -6.56 -24.38
C THR A 286 20.53 -7.80 -23.66
N GLY A 287 21.58 -8.47 -24.17
CA GLY A 287 22.22 -9.60 -23.50
C GLY A 287 22.82 -9.23 -22.15
N GLN A 288 23.55 -8.11 -22.07
CA GLN A 288 24.10 -7.62 -20.79
C GLN A 288 22.99 -7.28 -19.78
N HIS A 289 21.94 -6.60 -20.24
CA HIS A 289 20.75 -6.34 -19.44
C HIS A 289 20.13 -7.62 -18.90
N ALA A 290 19.88 -8.61 -19.78
CA ALA A 290 19.29 -9.88 -19.39
C ALA A 290 20.15 -10.65 -18.37
N VAL A 291 21.48 -10.60 -18.49
CA VAL A 291 22.39 -11.27 -17.55
C VAL A 291 22.41 -10.56 -16.19
N VAL A 292 22.67 -9.25 -16.16
CA VAL A 292 22.83 -8.52 -14.90
C VAL A 292 21.50 -8.42 -14.14
N GLU A 293 20.44 -8.00 -14.82
CA GLU A 293 19.10 -7.90 -14.21
C GLU A 293 18.56 -9.29 -13.88
N GLY A 294 18.83 -10.29 -14.72
CA GLY A 294 18.46 -11.68 -14.45
C GLY A 294 19.13 -12.23 -13.19
N ILE A 295 20.42 -11.97 -12.98
CA ILE A 295 21.13 -12.37 -11.75
C ILE A 295 20.50 -11.69 -10.53
N ILE A 296 20.23 -10.39 -10.59
CA ILE A 296 19.60 -9.68 -9.46
C ILE A 296 18.21 -10.24 -9.19
N VAL A 297 17.39 -10.45 -10.22
CA VAL A 297 16.05 -11.06 -10.09
C VAL A 297 16.16 -12.45 -9.46
N LEU A 298 17.10 -13.30 -9.89
CA LEU A 298 17.31 -14.63 -9.31
C LEU A 298 17.74 -14.58 -7.84
N LEU A 299 18.55 -13.61 -7.45
CA LEU A 299 18.94 -13.41 -6.05
C LEU A 299 17.75 -12.98 -5.20
N LEU A 300 16.99 -11.98 -5.65
CA LEU A 300 15.78 -11.52 -4.94
C LEU A 300 14.71 -12.61 -4.88
N PHE A 301 14.55 -13.38 -5.97
CA PHE A 301 13.63 -14.51 -6.02
C PHE A 301 14.07 -15.63 -5.07
N SER A 302 15.38 -15.90 -4.96
CA SER A 302 15.92 -16.84 -3.97
C SER A 302 15.64 -16.39 -2.54
N VAL A 303 15.75 -15.08 -2.25
CA VAL A 303 15.41 -14.52 -0.94
C VAL A 303 13.92 -14.71 -0.64
N LEU A 304 13.05 -14.47 -1.63
CA LEU A 304 11.61 -14.67 -1.50
C LEU A 304 11.27 -16.15 -1.22
N LEU A 305 11.84 -17.09 -1.98
CA LEU A 305 11.65 -18.53 -1.71
C LEU A 305 12.20 -18.96 -0.35
N GLY A 306 13.35 -18.42 0.07
CA GLY A 306 13.91 -18.69 1.39
C GLY A 306 13.04 -18.14 2.53
N SER A 307 12.45 -16.97 2.32
CA SER A 307 11.49 -16.35 3.23
C SER A 307 10.22 -17.19 3.37
N MET A 308 9.65 -17.68 2.26
CA MET A 308 8.51 -18.59 2.29
C MET A 308 8.81 -19.87 3.05
N ALA A 309 9.93 -20.53 2.74
CA ALA A 309 10.32 -21.78 3.41
C ALA A 309 10.51 -21.59 4.93
N TYR A 310 11.03 -20.44 5.34
CA TYR A 310 11.14 -20.10 6.76
C TYR A 310 9.77 -19.89 7.43
N GLN A 311 8.85 -19.20 6.74
CA GLN A 311 7.52 -18.96 7.28
C GLN A 311 6.70 -20.25 7.37
N GLU A 312 6.72 -21.09 6.34
CA GLU A 312 6.04 -22.39 6.35
C GLU A 312 6.48 -23.27 7.53
N ASP A 313 7.78 -23.28 7.88
CA ASP A 313 8.34 -24.07 8.98
C ASP A 313 7.93 -23.54 10.37
N THR A 314 7.59 -22.25 10.48
CA THR A 314 7.38 -21.58 11.78
C THR A 314 5.96 -21.05 11.99
N MET A 315 5.09 -21.13 10.98
CA MET A 315 3.75 -20.55 11.00
C MET A 315 2.89 -21.06 12.16
N ASN A 316 3.01 -22.35 12.51
CA ASN A 316 2.23 -22.99 13.58
C ASN A 316 2.64 -22.57 15.01
N GLU A 317 3.77 -21.89 15.15
CA GLU A 317 4.30 -21.45 16.44
C GLU A 317 4.04 -19.95 16.70
N ARG A 318 3.41 -19.25 15.75
CA ARG A 318 3.22 -17.80 15.81
C ARG A 318 1.77 -17.44 16.04
N ALA A 319 1.58 -16.47 16.93
CA ALA A 319 0.29 -15.80 17.09
C ALA A 319 0.00 -14.95 15.85
N SER A 320 -1.23 -14.99 15.37
CA SER A 320 -1.75 -14.06 14.35
C SER A 320 -2.31 -12.79 15.01
N MET A 321 -2.85 -12.94 16.22
CA MET A 321 -3.51 -11.88 16.96
C MET A 321 -3.22 -12.03 18.46
N ARG A 322 -3.13 -10.90 19.16
CA ARG A 322 -2.92 -10.85 20.62
C ARG A 322 -3.96 -9.92 21.23
N LEU A 323 -4.56 -10.35 22.33
CA LEU A 323 -5.65 -9.64 23.00
C LEU A 323 -5.30 -9.40 24.46
N GLY A 324 -5.55 -8.20 24.94
CA GLY A 324 -5.61 -7.85 26.35
C GLY A 324 -7.02 -8.04 26.93
N PRO A 325 -7.18 -8.01 28.27
CA PRO A 325 -8.49 -8.20 28.90
C PRO A 325 -9.48 -7.13 28.43
N GLY A 326 -10.60 -7.58 27.85
CA GLY A 326 -11.66 -6.72 27.32
C GLY A 326 -11.53 -6.40 25.83
N ASP A 327 -10.40 -6.73 25.20
CA ASP A 327 -10.17 -6.40 23.79
C ASP A 327 -11.13 -7.17 22.87
N SER A 328 -11.57 -6.51 21.80
CA SER A 328 -12.30 -7.10 20.68
C SER A 328 -11.60 -6.76 19.38
N ASN A 329 -10.85 -7.73 18.86
CA ASN A 329 -10.10 -7.58 17.61
C ASN A 329 -10.83 -8.27 16.46
N ILE A 330 -10.51 -7.86 15.24
CA ILE A 330 -11.15 -8.35 14.02
C ILE A 330 -10.15 -8.97 13.06
N ASP A 331 -10.60 -9.98 12.35
CA ASP A 331 -9.99 -10.48 11.11
C ASP A 331 -11.04 -10.45 9.98
N ILE A 332 -10.59 -10.35 8.73
CA ILE A 332 -11.45 -10.18 7.56
C ILE A 332 -11.47 -11.45 6.72
N ILE A 333 -12.66 -11.97 6.47
CA ILE A 333 -12.87 -13.03 5.48
C ILE A 333 -13.40 -12.37 4.20
N GLN A 334 -12.65 -12.53 3.11
CA GLN A 334 -12.93 -11.86 1.83
C GLN A 334 -14.18 -12.38 1.15
N GLU A 335 -14.70 -11.56 0.24
CA GLU A 335 -15.72 -11.95 -0.73
C GLU A 335 -15.31 -13.18 -1.55
N LEU A 336 -16.17 -14.20 -1.56
CA LEU A 336 -15.93 -15.47 -2.25
C LEU A 336 -16.33 -15.43 -3.71
N VAL A 337 -15.59 -16.14 -4.56
CA VAL A 337 -15.97 -16.37 -5.96
C VAL A 337 -16.78 -17.67 -6.13
N PRO A 338 -17.58 -17.82 -7.21
CA PRO A 338 -18.39 -19.03 -7.40
C PRO A 338 -17.57 -20.33 -7.34
N GLY A 339 -17.95 -21.22 -6.43
CA GLY A 339 -17.29 -22.52 -6.22
C GLY A 339 -16.11 -22.51 -5.25
N GLN A 340 -15.84 -21.37 -4.61
CA GLN A 340 -14.91 -21.22 -3.49
C GLN A 340 -15.69 -21.26 -2.17
N GLU A 341 -15.09 -21.83 -1.15
CA GLU A 341 -15.53 -21.80 0.25
C GLU A 341 -14.38 -21.27 1.10
N ALA A 342 -14.69 -20.55 2.18
CA ALA A 342 -13.72 -20.16 3.19
C ALA A 342 -13.97 -20.92 4.49
N ILE A 343 -12.89 -21.43 5.08
CA ILE A 343 -12.92 -22.14 6.36
C ILE A 343 -12.01 -21.39 7.33
N PHE A 344 -12.63 -20.71 8.28
CA PHE A 344 -11.94 -20.06 9.38
C PHE A 344 -11.59 -21.09 10.47
N THR A 345 -10.35 -21.09 10.91
CA THR A 345 -9.86 -21.92 12.02
C THR A 345 -9.12 -21.03 13.00
N LEU A 346 -9.45 -21.15 14.28
CA LEU A 346 -8.77 -20.46 15.37
C LEU A 346 -8.20 -21.47 16.35
N THR A 347 -6.92 -21.32 16.68
CA THR A 347 -6.25 -22.03 17.76
C THR A 347 -5.98 -21.06 18.90
N ASN A 348 -6.56 -21.33 20.06
CA ASN A 348 -6.22 -20.62 21.28
C ASN A 348 -4.85 -21.12 21.77
N MET A 349 -3.85 -20.25 21.75
CA MET A 349 -2.48 -20.59 22.15
C MET A 349 -2.24 -20.40 23.65
N ASP A 350 -3.23 -19.92 24.40
CA ASP A 350 -3.16 -19.73 25.84
C ASP A 350 -3.53 -21.01 26.61
N GLU A 351 -3.05 -21.13 27.84
CA GLU A 351 -3.29 -22.30 28.71
C GLU A 351 -4.36 -22.06 29.77
N ASP A 352 -4.76 -20.80 30.01
CA ASP A 352 -5.56 -20.41 31.16
C ASP A 352 -6.96 -19.87 30.77
N TYR A 353 -7.05 -19.04 29.73
CA TYR A 353 -8.27 -18.30 29.41
C TYR A 353 -8.91 -18.70 28.07
N PRO A 354 -10.24 -18.86 28.01
CA PRO A 354 -10.95 -19.05 26.77
C PRO A 354 -11.07 -17.74 25.99
N VAL A 355 -11.19 -17.84 24.67
CA VAL A 355 -11.53 -16.72 23.78
C VAL A 355 -12.92 -16.93 23.19
N GLU A 356 -13.64 -15.84 22.98
CA GLU A 356 -14.95 -15.87 22.33
C GLU A 356 -14.81 -15.39 20.89
N VAL A 357 -15.45 -16.10 19.95
CA VAL A 357 -15.29 -15.84 18.52
C VAL A 357 -16.65 -15.81 17.84
N LEU A 358 -16.88 -14.80 17.02
CA LEU A 358 -18.07 -14.65 16.20
C LEU A 358 -17.71 -14.33 14.76
N ILE A 359 -18.27 -15.09 13.81
CA ILE A 359 -18.20 -14.76 12.40
C ILE A 359 -19.54 -14.12 12.01
N ILE A 360 -19.49 -12.89 11.50
CA ILE A 360 -20.68 -12.12 11.14
C ILE A 360 -20.46 -11.37 9.82
N GLU A 361 -21.51 -11.22 9.02
CA GLU A 361 -21.47 -10.40 7.81
C GLU A 361 -21.10 -8.94 8.15
N LEU A 362 -20.24 -8.33 7.34
CA LEU A 362 -19.71 -6.97 7.57
C LEU A 362 -20.82 -5.92 7.73
N GLU A 363 -21.90 -6.02 6.95
CA GLU A 363 -23.03 -5.09 7.06
C GLU A 363 -23.72 -5.21 8.42
N ASN A 364 -23.90 -6.43 8.93
CA ASN A 364 -24.50 -6.65 10.25
C ASN A 364 -23.56 -6.23 11.38
N ALA A 365 -22.26 -6.46 11.22
CA ALA A 365 -21.25 -6.01 12.19
C ALA A 365 -21.28 -4.48 12.39
N THR A 366 -21.47 -3.73 11.30
CA THR A 366 -21.52 -2.25 11.37
C THR A 366 -22.70 -1.71 12.16
N LEU A 367 -23.76 -2.51 12.36
CA LEU A 367 -24.90 -2.14 13.22
C LEU A 367 -24.55 -2.22 14.71
N ALA A 368 -23.54 -3.01 15.05
CA ALA A 368 -23.03 -3.18 16.40
C ALA A 368 -21.70 -2.43 16.61
N MET A 369 -21.35 -1.51 15.72
CA MET A 369 -20.20 -0.63 15.87
C MET A 369 -20.64 0.74 16.39
N ASP A 370 -19.97 1.22 17.43
CA ASP A 370 -20.11 2.59 17.93
C ASP A 370 -18.73 3.18 18.19
N LYS A 371 -18.44 4.29 17.51
CA LYS A 371 -17.16 4.99 17.65
C LYS A 371 -16.96 5.61 19.03
N ASP A 372 -18.05 5.88 19.75
CA ASP A 372 -17.97 6.44 21.10
C ASP A 372 -17.67 5.34 22.14
N ASP A 373 -17.84 4.06 21.77
CA ASP A 373 -17.59 2.87 22.60
C ASP A 373 -16.42 2.00 22.09
N GLY A 374 -15.50 2.57 21.29
CA GLY A 374 -14.28 1.88 20.85
C GLY A 374 -14.47 0.89 19.69
N GLY A 375 -15.53 1.06 18.89
CA GLY A 375 -15.81 0.22 17.73
C GLY A 375 -16.81 -0.87 18.05
N ILE A 376 -16.42 -2.14 17.99
CA ILE A 376 -17.38 -3.25 18.14
C ILE A 376 -17.91 -3.33 19.57
N VAL A 377 -19.22 -3.13 19.72
CA VAL A 377 -19.91 -3.26 21.00
C VAL A 377 -20.27 -4.74 21.24
N TRP A 378 -19.32 -5.50 21.80
CA TRP A 378 -19.42 -6.96 21.98
C TRP A 378 -20.74 -7.44 22.59
N SER A 379 -21.25 -6.72 23.60
CA SER A 379 -22.51 -7.06 24.27
C SER A 379 -23.76 -7.10 23.38
N GLN A 380 -23.71 -6.50 22.18
CA GLN A 380 -24.81 -6.54 21.21
C GLN A 380 -24.80 -7.79 20.32
N ILE A 381 -23.66 -8.49 20.23
CA ILE A 381 -23.43 -9.58 19.28
C ILE A 381 -22.98 -10.89 19.95
N SER A 382 -22.66 -10.86 21.25
CA SER A 382 -22.13 -12.00 22.02
C SER A 382 -23.04 -13.24 22.05
N ASP A 383 -24.35 -13.09 21.81
CA ASP A 383 -25.33 -14.19 21.91
C ASP A 383 -25.04 -15.36 20.95
N GLN A 384 -24.31 -15.12 19.86
CA GLN A 384 -23.97 -16.12 18.85
C GLN A 384 -22.49 -16.54 18.89
N ALA A 385 -21.72 -16.04 19.86
CA ALA A 385 -20.31 -16.32 19.96
C ALA A 385 -20.04 -17.77 20.37
N ILE A 386 -18.95 -18.33 19.82
CA ILE A 386 -18.43 -19.64 20.19
C ILE A 386 -17.23 -19.44 21.10
N SER A 387 -17.24 -20.11 22.25
CA SER A 387 -16.11 -20.11 23.18
C SER A 387 -15.11 -21.20 22.78
N VAL A 388 -13.86 -20.81 22.56
CA VAL A 388 -12.73 -21.70 22.26
C VAL A 388 -11.86 -21.80 23.51
N GLY A 389 -11.79 -23.00 24.10
CA GLY A 389 -11.07 -23.22 25.35
C GLY A 389 -9.55 -23.07 25.23
N PRO A 390 -8.82 -23.01 26.35
CA PRO A 390 -7.36 -22.95 26.33
C PRO A 390 -6.74 -24.16 25.63
N GLY A 391 -5.77 -23.92 24.75
CA GLY A 391 -5.12 -24.95 23.91
C GLY A 391 -6.04 -25.62 22.89
N GLU A 392 -7.29 -25.17 22.73
CA GLU A 392 -8.25 -25.74 21.80
C GLU A 392 -8.12 -25.11 20.41
N THR A 393 -8.29 -25.94 19.37
CA THR A 393 -8.47 -25.50 18.00
C THR A 393 -9.93 -25.70 17.59
N HIS A 394 -10.60 -24.62 17.20
CA HIS A 394 -11.95 -24.66 16.65
C HIS A 394 -11.94 -24.37 15.16
N ARG A 395 -12.53 -25.28 14.38
CA ARG A 395 -12.72 -25.13 12.94
C ARG A 395 -14.19 -24.84 12.66
N PHE A 396 -14.47 -23.67 12.11
CA PHE A 396 -15.83 -23.20 11.88
C PHE A 396 -16.47 -23.87 10.65
N GLU A 397 -17.79 -23.70 10.52
CA GLU A 397 -18.51 -24.14 9.33
C GLU A 397 -18.00 -23.39 8.09
N ALA A 398 -18.00 -24.07 6.95
CA ALA A 398 -17.55 -23.49 5.70
C ALA A 398 -18.51 -22.37 5.28
N ILE A 399 -17.94 -21.22 4.97
CA ILE A 399 -18.66 -20.07 4.43
C ILE A 399 -18.69 -20.22 2.92
N ASP A 400 -19.89 -20.22 2.33
CA ASP A 400 -20.13 -20.35 0.88
C ASP A 400 -20.93 -19.17 0.30
N ALA A 401 -21.27 -18.18 1.13
CA ALA A 401 -22.01 -17.00 0.74
C ALA A 401 -21.18 -16.12 -0.20
N LEU A 402 -21.66 -15.98 -1.44
CA LEU A 402 -21.04 -15.14 -2.47
C LEU A 402 -21.37 -13.67 -2.26
N ASP A 403 -20.51 -12.78 -2.74
CA ASP A 403 -20.71 -11.32 -2.74
C ASP A 403 -20.76 -10.65 -1.34
N PHE A 404 -20.41 -11.38 -0.26
CA PHE A 404 -20.39 -10.86 1.12
C PHE A 404 -19.00 -10.92 1.76
N TRP A 405 -18.64 -9.83 2.44
CA TRP A 405 -17.50 -9.78 3.36
C TRP A 405 -17.96 -10.18 4.76
N HIS A 406 -17.11 -10.91 5.49
CA HIS A 406 -17.39 -11.28 6.89
C HIS A 406 -16.27 -10.78 7.79
N LEU A 407 -16.62 -10.45 9.03
CA LEU A 407 -15.69 -10.18 10.11
C LEU A 407 -15.69 -11.37 11.06
N ALA A 408 -14.49 -11.88 11.34
CA ALA A 408 -14.25 -12.75 12.48
C ALA A 408 -13.84 -11.86 13.67
N VAL A 409 -14.77 -11.67 14.61
CA VAL A 409 -14.53 -10.91 15.84
C VAL A 409 -14.02 -11.88 16.90
N VAL A 410 -12.84 -11.62 17.43
CA VAL A 410 -12.24 -12.36 18.54
C VAL A 410 -12.24 -11.47 19.76
N HIS A 411 -12.83 -11.96 20.85
CA HIS A 411 -12.97 -11.22 22.10
C HIS A 411 -12.35 -11.98 23.26
N LEU A 412 -11.62 -11.24 24.12
CA LEU A 412 -11.13 -11.73 25.39
C LEU A 412 -11.92 -11.08 26.53
N ASN A 413 -12.50 -11.91 27.39
CA ASN A 413 -13.29 -11.43 28.51
C ASN A 413 -12.44 -10.63 29.52
N ASP A 414 -13.00 -9.54 30.08
CA ASP A 414 -12.40 -8.71 31.13
C ASP A 414 -11.88 -9.49 32.36
N SER A 415 -12.42 -10.69 32.59
CA SER A 415 -12.01 -11.57 33.70
C SER A 415 -10.62 -12.20 33.52
N ALA A 416 -10.01 -12.11 32.34
CA ALA A 416 -8.69 -12.66 32.08
C ALA A 416 -7.58 -11.89 32.83
N GLU A 417 -6.65 -12.61 33.45
CA GLU A 417 -5.45 -12.04 34.06
C GLU A 417 -4.24 -12.18 33.10
N GLY A 418 -4.22 -11.37 32.04
CA GLY A 418 -3.09 -11.31 31.11
C GLY A 418 -3.49 -11.16 29.65
N GLU A 419 -2.51 -11.33 28.78
CA GLU A 419 -2.67 -11.28 27.33
C GLU A 419 -2.86 -12.70 26.79
N VAL A 420 -3.80 -12.88 25.87
CA VAL A 420 -4.03 -14.14 25.16
C VAL A 420 -3.56 -14.02 23.73
N SER A 421 -2.85 -15.04 23.25
CA SER A 421 -2.43 -15.15 21.86
C SER A 421 -3.29 -16.18 21.14
N VAL A 422 -3.73 -15.84 19.93
CA VAL A 422 -4.47 -16.77 19.06
C VAL A 422 -3.78 -16.87 17.71
N GLN A 423 -3.83 -18.07 17.14
CA GLN A 423 -3.45 -18.31 15.76
C GLN A 423 -4.71 -18.43 14.91
N ILE A 424 -4.76 -17.70 13.81
CA ILE A 424 -5.88 -17.68 12.89
C ILE A 424 -5.40 -18.16 11.52
N THR A 425 -6.16 -19.07 10.93
CA THR A 425 -5.95 -19.55 9.56
C THR A 425 -7.26 -19.54 8.82
N VAL A 426 -7.30 -18.91 7.65
CA VAL A 426 -8.44 -18.93 6.74
C VAL A 426 -8.07 -19.70 5.48
N GLU A 427 -8.62 -20.90 5.34
CA GLU A 427 -8.41 -21.74 4.16
C GLU A 427 -9.47 -21.42 3.11
N TYR A 428 -9.02 -20.99 1.93
CA TYR A 428 -9.89 -20.77 0.78
C TYR A 428 -9.78 -21.96 -0.18
N THR A 429 -10.89 -22.66 -0.44
CA THR A 429 -10.89 -23.82 -1.34
C THR A 429 -10.68 -23.38 -2.79
N GLY A 430 -9.78 -24.04 -3.53
CA GLY A 430 -9.50 -23.65 -4.92
C GLY A 430 -8.14 -24.06 -5.45
N GLU A 431 -7.70 -23.35 -6.50
CA GLU A 431 -6.38 -23.50 -7.10
C GLU A 431 -5.31 -22.93 -6.16
N ASP A 432 -4.16 -23.61 -6.05
CA ASP A 432 -2.99 -23.07 -5.36
C ASP A 432 -2.49 -21.81 -6.10
N LEU A 433 -2.61 -20.67 -5.42
CA LEU A 433 -2.29 -19.36 -6.00
C LEU A 433 -0.83 -18.95 -5.80
N VAL A 434 -0.01 -19.73 -5.08
CA VAL A 434 1.39 -19.39 -4.79
C VAL A 434 2.19 -19.14 -6.06
N ALA A 435 2.08 -20.02 -7.06
CA ALA A 435 2.79 -19.85 -8.33
C ALA A 435 2.40 -18.55 -9.04
N LYS A 436 1.10 -18.20 -9.01
CA LYS A 436 0.58 -16.96 -9.60
C LYS A 436 1.10 -15.73 -8.85
N SER A 437 1.16 -15.79 -7.53
CA SER A 437 1.74 -14.76 -6.65
C SER A 437 3.23 -14.51 -6.93
N LEU A 438 3.99 -15.58 -7.18
CA LEU A 438 5.40 -15.49 -7.60
C LEU A 438 5.55 -14.78 -8.94
N TRP A 439 4.71 -15.12 -9.94
CA TRP A 439 4.69 -14.43 -11.24
C TRP A 439 4.35 -12.94 -11.11
N MET A 440 3.38 -12.62 -10.26
CA MET A 440 2.96 -11.24 -9.99
C MET A 440 4.05 -10.39 -9.31
N SER A 441 5.03 -11.04 -8.67
CA SER A 441 6.15 -10.37 -8.00
C SER A 441 7.32 -10.04 -8.95
N LEU A 442 7.45 -10.73 -10.08
CA LEU A 442 8.56 -10.52 -11.01
C LEU A 442 8.73 -9.07 -11.50
N PRO A 443 7.65 -8.30 -11.81
CA PRO A 443 7.79 -6.89 -12.17
C PRO A 443 8.51 -6.07 -11.10
N SER A 444 8.22 -6.30 -9.81
CA SER A 444 8.90 -5.62 -8.70
C SER A 444 10.39 -5.94 -8.67
N LEU A 445 10.73 -7.23 -8.72
CA LEU A 445 12.11 -7.71 -8.67
C LEU A 445 12.92 -7.16 -9.85
N TRP A 446 12.32 -7.17 -11.05
CA TRP A 446 12.96 -6.64 -12.25
C TRP A 446 13.14 -5.12 -12.17
N MET A 447 12.14 -4.35 -11.77
CA MET A 447 12.27 -2.89 -11.62
C MET A 447 13.39 -2.53 -10.64
N THR A 448 13.49 -3.26 -9.53
CA THR A 448 14.56 -3.09 -8.53
C THR A 448 15.92 -3.39 -9.14
N GLY A 449 16.08 -4.54 -9.82
CA GLY A 449 17.33 -4.89 -10.50
C GLY A 449 17.72 -3.90 -11.60
N TRP A 450 16.73 -3.39 -12.33
CA TRP A 450 16.92 -2.39 -13.37
C TRP A 450 17.42 -1.06 -12.80
N VAL A 451 16.88 -0.59 -11.68
CA VAL A 451 17.33 0.65 -11.01
C VAL A 451 18.77 0.51 -10.56
N ILE A 452 19.11 -0.59 -9.87
CA ILE A 452 20.48 -0.87 -9.42
C ILE A 452 21.44 -0.85 -10.61
N HIS A 453 21.12 -1.62 -11.66
CA HIS A 453 21.94 -1.68 -12.87
C HIS A 453 22.05 -0.33 -13.59
N ARG A 454 20.98 0.47 -13.62
CA ARG A 454 20.98 1.82 -14.20
C ARG A 454 21.93 2.75 -13.45
N LEU A 455 21.87 2.78 -12.12
CA LEU A 455 22.72 3.62 -11.29
C LEU A 455 24.21 3.24 -11.43
N VAL A 456 24.52 1.94 -11.45
CA VAL A 456 25.88 1.45 -11.67
C VAL A 456 26.41 1.94 -13.01
N ARG A 457 25.63 1.83 -14.09
CA ARG A 457 26.07 2.29 -15.42
C ARG A 457 26.25 3.80 -15.51
N LEU A 458 25.39 4.59 -14.86
CA LEU A 458 25.56 6.04 -14.79
C LEU A 458 26.88 6.41 -14.11
N ASN A 459 27.17 5.77 -12.98
CA ASN A 459 28.42 5.99 -12.25
C ASN A 459 29.65 5.58 -13.08
N MET A 460 29.59 4.44 -13.77
CA MET A 460 30.67 3.98 -14.65
C MET A 460 30.93 4.92 -15.83
N ASP A 461 29.90 5.60 -16.34
CA ASP A 461 30.00 6.58 -17.43
C ASP A 461 30.31 8.01 -16.93
N GLY A 462 30.59 8.19 -15.63
CA GLY A 462 30.88 9.49 -15.02
C GLY A 462 29.68 10.45 -15.01
N ARG A 463 28.46 9.93 -15.15
CA ARG A 463 27.20 10.70 -15.19
C ARG A 463 26.61 10.85 -13.80
N ASN A 464 25.85 11.92 -13.61
CA ASN A 464 25.06 12.09 -12.40
C ASN A 464 23.96 11.02 -12.34
N TRP A 465 23.68 10.51 -11.14
CA TRP A 465 22.62 9.51 -10.92
C TRP A 465 21.20 10.03 -11.20
N ILE A 466 21.02 11.34 -11.32
CA ILE A 466 19.76 11.98 -11.75
C ILE A 466 19.63 12.12 -13.27
N ASP A 467 20.65 11.72 -14.05
CA ASP A 467 20.61 11.85 -15.51
C ASP A 467 19.62 10.84 -16.11
N SER A 468 18.46 11.35 -16.53
CA SER A 468 17.39 10.54 -17.13
C SER A 468 17.64 10.21 -18.60
N THR A 469 18.71 10.73 -19.21
CA THR A 469 18.99 10.51 -20.64
C THR A 469 19.19 9.03 -20.94
N PRO A 470 18.50 8.47 -21.95
CA PRO A 470 18.68 7.09 -22.36
C PRO A 470 20.13 6.75 -22.71
N SER A 471 20.58 5.54 -22.39
CA SER A 471 21.98 5.10 -22.60
C SER A 471 22.43 5.02 -24.05
N HIS A 472 21.53 5.13 -25.03
CA HIS A 472 21.88 5.26 -26.45
C HIS A 472 22.11 6.71 -26.88
N ALA A 473 21.74 7.67 -26.04
CA ALA A 473 21.95 9.10 -26.23
C ALA A 473 23.13 9.63 -25.39
N TRP A 474 23.80 8.76 -24.64
CA TRP A 474 25.04 9.11 -23.98
C TRP A 474 26.10 9.39 -25.04
N ASN A 475 26.74 10.55 -24.97
CA ASN A 475 27.91 10.86 -25.80
C ASN A 475 28.93 9.75 -25.54
N THR A 476 29.22 8.94 -26.55
CA THR A 476 30.41 8.10 -26.57
C THR A 476 31.60 9.06 -26.45
N ALA A 477 32.22 9.11 -25.27
CA ALA A 477 33.57 9.65 -25.17
C ALA A 477 34.42 8.85 -26.18
N ASP A 478 34.95 9.56 -27.18
CA ASP A 478 35.96 9.13 -28.15
C ASP A 478 36.21 7.61 -28.25
N GLU A 479 35.42 6.93 -29.08
CA GLU A 479 36.00 5.85 -29.90
C GLU A 479 36.86 6.53 -30.99
N SER A 480 37.99 7.11 -30.57
CA SER A 480 39.07 7.48 -31.46
C SER A 480 39.92 6.25 -31.73
N GLU A 481 39.83 5.76 -32.98
CA GLU A 481 40.79 4.96 -33.76
C GLU A 481 41.37 3.65 -33.19
#